data_AF-A0A258K6G5-F1
#
_entry.id   AF-A0A258K6G5-F1
#
_cell.length_a   1.000
_cell.length_b   1.000
_cell.length_c   1.000
_cell.angle_alpha   90.00
_cell.angle_beta   90.00
_cell.angle_gamma   90.00
#
_symmetry.space_group_name_H-M   'P 1'
#
loop_
_entity.id
_entity.type
_entity.pdbx_description
1 polymer ?
#
loop_
_entity_poly.entity_id
_entity_poly.type
_entity_poly.pdbx_seq_one_letter_code
_entity_poly.pdbx_strand_id
1 'polypeptide(L)'
;ARFHLQEAEMGFATGRHMCQACIRHPFDVEDVVKMVRAVYADRVVFHDGDAPIAEGVSLHKVGGHSAGLQMVRVETQRGPVVLASDAAHFHANMEQQNPFPIFFDLGDLARGWGLARRLAGAEDRVVPGHDPMVRALYPAVDGSDGETVALHLPPLGRGEVVNL
;
A
#
# COMPACT_ATOMS: atom_id res chain seq x y z
N ALA A 1 -12.31 14.81 6.80
CA ALA A 1 -11.99 13.59 6.03
C ALA A 1 -12.65 12.38 6.68
N ARG A 2 -13.01 11.38 5.88
CA ARG A 2 -13.47 10.06 6.33
C ARG A 2 -12.36 9.05 6.02
N PHE A 3 -12.02 8.22 6.99
CA PHE A 3 -10.95 7.23 6.92
C PHE A 3 -11.55 5.84 6.74
N HIS A 4 -10.96 5.03 5.87
CA HIS A 4 -11.37 3.66 5.62
C HIS A 4 -10.25 2.73 6.08
N LEU A 5 -10.52 1.87 7.06
CA LEU A 5 -9.50 1.09 7.76
C LEU A 5 -9.97 -0.34 7.97
N GLN A 6 -9.08 -1.31 7.80
CA GLN A 6 -9.37 -2.69 8.19
C GLN A 6 -9.48 -2.77 9.72
N GLU A 7 -10.52 -3.43 10.23
CA GLU A 7 -10.70 -3.62 11.67
C GLU A 7 -9.47 -4.29 12.32
N ALA A 8 -8.91 -5.28 11.62
CA ALA A 8 -7.70 -5.98 12.02
C ALA A 8 -6.49 -5.05 12.21
N GLU A 9 -6.41 -3.94 11.47
CA GLU A 9 -5.27 -3.01 11.56
C GLU A 9 -5.34 -2.16 12.83
N MET A 10 -6.53 -1.68 13.17
CA MET A 10 -6.71 -0.94 14.42
C MET A 10 -6.47 -1.86 15.63
N GLY A 11 -6.96 -3.11 15.57
CA GLY A 11 -6.69 -4.12 16.59
C GLY A 11 -5.21 -4.46 16.71
N PHE A 12 -4.47 -4.46 15.60
CA PHE A 12 -3.02 -4.67 15.58
C PHE A 12 -2.26 -3.51 16.24
N ALA A 13 -2.56 -2.28 15.80
CA ALA A 13 -1.89 -1.05 16.23
C ALA A 13 -2.21 -0.62 17.67
N THR A 14 -3.23 -1.21 18.30
CA THR A 14 -3.61 -0.92 19.70
C THR A 14 -3.52 -2.15 20.62
N GLY A 15 -3.19 -3.32 20.07
CA GLY A 15 -3.25 -4.60 20.76
C GLY A 15 -1.90 -5.13 21.25
N ARG A 16 -1.92 -6.42 21.66
CA ARG A 16 -0.76 -7.15 22.23
C ARG A 16 0.52 -7.09 21.39
N HIS A 17 0.39 -6.92 20.07
CA HIS A 17 1.54 -6.89 19.16
C HIS A 17 2.40 -5.64 19.38
N MET A 18 1.82 -4.53 19.84
CA MET A 18 2.56 -3.33 20.19
C MET A 18 3.42 -3.49 21.46
N CYS A 19 3.22 -4.56 22.25
CA CYS A 19 4.10 -4.89 23.36
C CYS A 19 5.47 -5.45 22.90
N GLN A 20 5.62 -5.82 21.62
CA GLN A 20 6.86 -6.33 21.06
C GLN A 20 7.62 -5.20 20.36
N ALA A 21 8.78 -4.82 20.88
CA ALA A 21 9.52 -3.64 20.40
C ALA A 21 9.85 -3.69 18.91
N CYS A 22 10.22 -4.86 18.38
CA CYS A 22 10.52 -5.05 16.96
C CYS A 22 9.28 -4.88 16.06
N ILE A 23 8.09 -5.27 16.53
CA ILE A 23 6.83 -5.12 15.78
C ILE A 23 6.32 -3.68 15.88
N ARG A 24 6.44 -3.06 17.06
CA ARG A 24 6.02 -1.67 17.29
C ARG A 24 6.93 -0.64 16.59
N HIS A 25 8.18 -0.99 16.28
CA HIS A 25 9.17 -0.05 15.75
C HIS A 25 8.69 0.82 14.57
N PRO A 26 7.94 0.30 13.58
CA PRO A 26 7.44 1.10 12.46
C PRO A 26 6.24 2.00 12.80
N PHE A 27 5.65 1.88 14.00
CA PHE A 27 4.45 2.62 14.39
C PHE A 27 4.81 3.89 15.16
N ASP A 28 4.17 5.01 14.78
CA ASP A 28 4.12 6.22 15.60
C ASP A 28 2.85 6.21 16.46
N VAL A 29 3.02 6.30 17.78
CA VAL A 29 1.91 6.28 18.74
C VAL A 29 0.96 7.47 18.54
N GLU A 30 1.45 8.64 18.14
CA GLU A 30 0.61 9.80 17.93
C GLU A 30 -0.30 9.63 16.72
N ASP A 31 0.15 8.93 15.68
CA ASP A 31 -0.70 8.60 14.53
C ASP A 31 -1.78 7.57 14.89
N VAL A 32 -1.45 6.57 15.70
CA VAL A 32 -2.44 5.63 16.26
C VAL A 32 -3.48 6.37 17.11
N VAL A 33 -3.04 7.27 18.00
CA VAL A 33 -3.95 8.05 18.86
C VAL A 33 -4.83 8.98 18.02
N LYS A 34 -4.31 9.62 16.95
CA LYS A 34 -5.12 10.40 16.01
C LYS A 34 -6.21 9.55 15.37
N MET A 35 -5.91 8.32 14.97
CA MET A 35 -6.91 7.40 14.41
C MET A 35 -7.96 7.00 15.46
N VAL A 36 -7.56 6.72 16.70
CA VAL A 36 -8.50 6.44 17.80
C VAL A 36 -9.44 7.63 18.02
N ARG A 37 -8.91 8.86 18.07
CA ARG A 37 -9.74 10.08 18.16
C ARG A 37 -10.68 10.23 16.95
N ALA A 38 -10.26 9.80 15.77
CA ALA A 38 -11.11 9.83 14.57
C ALA A 38 -12.28 8.83 14.67
N VAL A 39 -12.11 7.68 15.32
CA VAL A 39 -13.20 6.73 15.61
C VAL A 39 -14.29 7.41 16.44
N TYR A 40 -13.92 8.03 17.57
CA TYR A 40 -14.86 8.74 18.45
C TYR A 40 -15.47 10.01 17.84
N ALA A 41 -14.92 10.47 16.71
CA ALA A 41 -15.43 11.62 15.96
C ALA A 41 -16.31 11.22 14.76
N ASP A 42 -16.72 9.95 14.67
CA ASP A 42 -17.50 9.38 13.55
C ASP A 42 -16.83 9.60 12.18
N ARG A 43 -15.49 9.60 12.14
CA ARG A 43 -14.71 9.79 10.92
C ARG A 43 -14.11 8.51 10.35
N VAL A 44 -14.36 7.35 10.95
CA VAL A 44 -13.77 6.07 10.52
C VAL A 44 -14.87 5.12 10.05
N VAL A 45 -14.65 4.50 8.90
CA VAL A 45 -15.42 3.35 8.39
C VAL A 45 -14.52 2.14 8.48
N PHE A 46 -14.91 1.18 9.33
CA PHE A 46 -14.21 -0.09 9.42
C PHE A 46 -14.65 -1.03 8.30
N HIS A 47 -13.69 -1.81 7.81
CA HIS A 47 -13.90 -2.89 6.85
C HIS A 47 -13.34 -4.19 7.43
N ASP A 48 -13.91 -5.32 7.01
CA ASP A 48 -13.31 -6.63 7.22
C ASP A 48 -13.20 -7.37 5.89
N GLY A 49 -12.09 -7.13 5.21
CA GLY A 49 -11.83 -7.66 3.87
C GLY A 49 -11.99 -6.62 2.78
N ASP A 50 -12.34 -7.10 1.60
CA ASP A 50 -12.39 -6.29 0.38
C ASP A 50 -13.66 -5.43 0.33
N ALA A 51 -13.52 -4.16 -0.07
CA ALA A 51 -14.64 -3.24 -0.09
C ALA A 51 -14.49 -2.15 -1.17
N PRO A 52 -15.54 -1.85 -1.94
CA PRO A 52 -15.57 -0.62 -2.75
C PRO A 52 -15.71 0.60 -1.84
N ILE A 53 -14.97 1.67 -2.13
CA ILE A 53 -15.03 2.93 -1.37
C ILE A 53 -15.44 4.14 -2.22
N ALA A 54 -15.30 4.03 -3.54
CA ALA A 54 -15.80 4.97 -4.53
C ALA A 54 -15.94 4.26 -5.88
N GLU A 55 -16.53 4.93 -6.88
CA GLU A 55 -16.55 4.42 -8.25
C GLU A 55 -15.12 4.16 -8.75
N GLY A 56 -14.85 2.92 -9.17
CA GLY A 56 -13.54 2.50 -9.64
C GLY A 56 -12.46 2.39 -8.55
N VAL A 57 -12.78 2.52 -7.26
CA VAL A 57 -11.80 2.42 -6.16
C VAL A 57 -12.23 1.37 -5.13
N SER A 58 -11.37 0.37 -4.90
CA SER A 58 -11.60 -0.70 -3.93
C SER A 58 -10.40 -0.94 -3.01
N LEU A 59 -10.70 -1.30 -1.78
CA LEU A 59 -9.75 -1.78 -0.78
C LEU A 59 -9.67 -3.30 -0.84
N HIS A 60 -8.47 -3.83 -0.65
CA HIS A 60 -8.22 -5.26 -0.57
C HIS A 60 -7.36 -5.57 0.64
N LYS A 61 -7.89 -6.36 1.58
CA LYS A 61 -7.16 -6.71 2.80
C LYS A 61 -6.01 -7.64 2.45
N VAL A 62 -4.81 -7.29 2.91
CA VAL A 62 -3.61 -8.11 2.78
C VAL A 62 -2.87 -8.11 4.11
N GLY A 63 -2.64 -9.28 4.68
CA GLY A 63 -1.84 -9.37 5.90
C GLY A 63 -0.35 -9.24 5.61
N GLY A 64 0.45 -9.74 6.54
CA GLY A 64 1.85 -10.02 6.32
C GLY A 64 2.79 -8.91 6.71
N HIS A 65 2.60 -7.65 6.28
CA HIS A 65 3.39 -6.54 6.85
C HIS A 65 2.88 -6.18 8.25
N SER A 66 1.59 -5.94 8.36
CA SER A 66 0.80 -5.85 9.59
C SER A 66 -0.43 -6.77 9.47
N ALA A 67 -1.22 -6.92 10.53
CA ALA A 67 -2.36 -7.87 10.51
C ALA A 67 -3.55 -7.39 9.66
N GLY A 68 -3.65 -6.09 9.37
CA GLY A 68 -4.74 -5.51 8.58
C GLY A 68 -4.26 -4.54 7.52
N LEU A 69 -3.04 -4.67 7.02
CA LEU A 69 -2.59 -3.93 5.84
C LEU A 69 -3.63 -4.11 4.70
N GLN A 70 -3.76 -3.09 3.86
CA GLN A 70 -4.66 -3.12 2.72
C GLN A 70 -4.01 -2.47 1.50
N MET A 71 -4.27 -3.05 0.34
CA MET A 71 -3.95 -2.45 -0.94
C MET A 71 -5.13 -1.65 -1.44
N VAL A 72 -4.87 -0.67 -2.29
CA VAL A 72 -5.91 0.08 -3.01
C VAL A 72 -5.82 -0.26 -4.48
N ARG A 73 -6.94 -0.71 -5.06
CA ARG A 73 -7.07 -0.89 -6.52
C ARG A 73 -7.88 0.28 -7.08
N VAL A 74 -7.35 0.90 -8.13
CA VAL A 74 -7.94 2.04 -8.83
C VAL A 74 -8.09 1.71 -10.30
N GLU A 75 -9.30 1.83 -10.83
CA GLU A 75 -9.54 1.73 -12.26
C GLU A 75 -8.95 2.94 -12.99
N THR A 76 -8.22 2.68 -14.08
CA THR A 76 -7.63 3.73 -14.91
C THR A 76 -7.78 3.36 -16.40
N GLN A 77 -7.50 4.29 -17.31
CA GLN A 77 -7.57 4.03 -18.74
C GLN A 77 -6.57 2.96 -19.21
N ARG A 78 -5.46 2.78 -18.50
CA ARG A 78 -4.47 1.71 -18.77
C ARG A 78 -4.77 0.40 -18.02
N GLY A 79 -6.00 0.28 -17.49
CA GLY A 79 -6.46 -0.82 -16.66
C GLY A 79 -6.23 -0.59 -15.16
N PRO A 80 -6.57 -1.56 -14.30
CA PRO A 80 -6.44 -1.40 -12.86
C PRO A 80 -5.00 -1.18 -12.42
N VAL A 81 -4.79 -0.16 -11.58
CA VAL A 81 -3.54 0.08 -10.85
C VAL A 81 -3.74 -0.33 -9.40
N VAL A 82 -2.78 -1.05 -8.84
CA VAL A 82 -2.76 -1.48 -7.45
C VAL A 82 -1.67 -0.72 -6.71
N LEU A 83 -2.07 0.09 -5.74
CA LEU A 83 -1.18 0.65 -4.73
C LEU A 83 -0.96 -0.43 -3.67
N ALA A 84 0.19 -1.09 -3.75
CA ALA A 84 0.51 -2.22 -2.89
C ALA A 84 0.94 -1.77 -1.48
N SER A 85 1.34 -0.51 -1.31
CA SER A 85 1.93 -0.01 -0.06
C SER A 85 2.98 -1.00 0.45
N ASP A 86 2.94 -1.39 1.72
CA ASP A 86 4.00 -2.21 2.31
C ASP A 86 3.80 -3.70 2.08
N ALA A 87 2.76 -4.08 1.31
CA ALA A 87 2.64 -5.43 0.76
C ALA A 87 3.84 -5.70 -0.15
N ALA A 88 4.44 -4.66 -0.75
CA ALA A 88 5.76 -4.70 -1.36
C ALA A 88 6.48 -3.37 -1.12
N HIS A 89 7.60 -3.39 -0.41
CA HIS A 89 8.39 -2.17 -0.20
C HIS A 89 9.09 -1.75 -1.50
N PHE A 90 9.56 -2.73 -2.26
CA PHE A 90 10.27 -2.59 -3.53
C PHE A 90 9.66 -3.48 -4.60
N HIS A 91 9.81 -3.12 -5.88
CA HIS A 91 9.49 -4.00 -7.00
C HIS A 91 10.23 -5.34 -6.88
N ALA A 92 11.50 -5.28 -6.46
CA ALA A 92 12.34 -6.45 -6.23
C ALA A 92 11.73 -7.46 -5.23
N ASN A 93 10.90 -7.02 -4.26
CA ASN A 93 10.27 -7.96 -3.33
C ASN A 93 9.35 -8.94 -4.04
N MET A 94 8.58 -8.44 -5.01
CA MET A 94 7.68 -9.26 -5.80
C MET A 94 8.44 -10.07 -6.84
N GLU A 95 9.40 -9.45 -7.55
CA GLU A 95 10.19 -10.09 -8.62
C GLU A 95 11.04 -11.25 -8.11
N GLN A 96 11.71 -11.06 -6.97
CA GLN A 96 12.66 -12.04 -6.41
C GLN A 96 12.03 -12.91 -5.31
N GLN A 97 10.77 -12.66 -4.97
CA GLN A 97 10.08 -13.25 -3.82
C GLN A 97 10.87 -13.11 -2.51
N ASN A 98 11.52 -11.96 -2.33
CA ASN A 98 12.39 -11.67 -1.21
C ASN A 98 11.81 -10.51 -0.39
N PRO A 99 11.33 -10.73 0.84
CA PRO A 99 10.67 -9.69 1.62
C PRO A 99 11.67 -8.63 2.13
N PHE A 100 11.20 -7.40 2.31
CA PHE A 100 11.89 -6.45 3.19
C PHE A 100 11.76 -6.95 4.65
N PRO A 101 12.79 -6.85 5.51
CA PRO A 101 12.82 -7.53 6.82
C PRO A 101 11.92 -6.89 7.90
N ILE A 102 10.84 -6.22 7.49
CA ILE A 102 9.78 -5.71 8.36
C ILE A 102 8.47 -6.36 7.90
N PHE A 103 8.13 -7.49 8.53
CA PHE A 103 6.88 -8.19 8.31
C PHE A 103 6.42 -8.90 9.59
N PHE A 104 5.11 -9.02 9.73
CA PHE A 104 4.42 -9.77 10.77
C PHE A 104 4.22 -11.25 10.40
N ASP A 105 3.85 -11.56 9.15
CA ASP A 105 3.63 -12.92 8.64
C ASP A 105 4.13 -13.06 7.20
N LEU A 106 5.18 -13.88 7.01
CA LEU A 106 5.79 -14.05 5.68
C LEU A 106 4.86 -14.77 4.68
N GLY A 107 4.02 -15.69 5.16
CA GLY A 107 3.12 -16.45 4.31
C GLY A 107 2.01 -15.57 3.73
N ASP A 108 1.41 -14.72 4.57
CA ASP A 108 0.44 -13.71 4.13
C ASP A 108 1.06 -12.68 3.20
N LEU A 109 2.28 -12.21 3.50
CA LEU A 109 2.98 -11.25 2.66
C LEU A 109 3.21 -11.82 1.24
N ALA A 110 3.69 -13.06 1.14
CA ALA A 110 3.93 -13.73 -0.13
C ALA A 110 2.63 -13.98 -0.92
N ARG A 111 1.52 -14.34 -0.24
CA ARG A 111 0.19 -14.44 -0.86
C ARG A 111 -0.29 -13.07 -1.37
N GLY A 112 0.04 -12.00 -0.65
CA GLY A 112 -0.23 -10.61 -1.01
C GLY A 112 0.35 -10.22 -2.37
N TRP A 113 1.60 -10.59 -2.67
CA TRP A 113 2.21 -10.33 -3.98
C TRP A 113 1.43 -10.99 -5.13
N GLY A 114 0.99 -12.23 -4.92
CA GLY A 114 0.15 -12.94 -5.90
C GLY A 114 -1.21 -12.28 -6.09
N LEU A 115 -1.84 -11.79 -5.01
CA LEU A 115 -3.09 -11.04 -5.09
C LEU A 115 -2.91 -9.73 -5.84
N ALA A 116 -1.86 -8.96 -5.54
CA ALA A 116 -1.58 -7.68 -6.20
C ALA A 116 -1.48 -7.83 -7.72
N ARG A 117 -0.74 -8.84 -8.19
CA ARG A 117 -0.60 -9.16 -9.62
C ARG A 117 -1.94 -9.50 -10.28
N ARG A 118 -2.76 -10.32 -9.62
CA ARG A 118 -4.09 -10.68 -10.15
C ARG A 118 -5.01 -9.47 -10.24
N LEU A 119 -4.99 -8.60 -9.23
CA LEU A 119 -5.80 -7.39 -9.17
C LEU A 119 -5.41 -6.35 -10.22
N ALA A 120 -4.11 -6.20 -10.48
CA ALA A 120 -3.57 -5.29 -11.48
C ALA A 120 -3.72 -5.86 -12.90
N GLY A 121 -3.46 -7.15 -13.10
CA GLY A 121 -3.47 -7.80 -14.42
C GLY A 121 -2.22 -7.51 -15.28
N ALA A 122 -1.27 -6.72 -14.79
CA ALA A 122 0.10 -6.60 -15.33
C ALA A 122 1.06 -6.12 -14.22
N GLU A 123 2.34 -6.47 -14.32
CA GLU A 123 3.36 -6.16 -13.30
C GLU A 123 3.60 -4.65 -13.16
N ASP A 124 3.61 -3.92 -14.27
CA ASP A 124 3.80 -2.45 -14.32
C ASP A 124 2.59 -1.64 -13.85
N ARG A 125 1.63 -2.31 -13.20
CA ARG A 125 0.46 -1.73 -12.56
C ARG A 125 0.38 -2.10 -11.08
N VAL A 126 1.40 -2.75 -10.54
CA VAL A 126 1.58 -2.92 -9.09
C VAL A 126 2.64 -1.94 -8.61
N VAL A 127 2.23 -1.03 -7.73
CA VAL A 127 3.07 0.09 -7.27
C VAL A 127 3.48 -0.16 -5.81
N PRO A 128 4.76 -0.42 -5.53
CA PRO A 128 5.26 -0.62 -4.17
C PRO A 128 5.26 0.68 -3.35
N GLY A 129 5.29 0.57 -2.02
CA GLY A 129 5.19 1.72 -1.12
C GLY A 129 6.46 2.57 -0.97
N HIS A 130 7.65 1.97 -1.17
CA HIS A 130 8.92 2.58 -0.78
C HIS A 130 10.00 2.57 -1.88
N ASP A 131 9.65 2.13 -3.09
CA ASP A 131 10.64 2.02 -4.16
C ASP A 131 10.91 3.39 -4.81
N PRO A 132 12.13 3.94 -4.72
CA PRO A 132 12.46 5.20 -5.39
C PRO A 132 12.30 5.10 -6.91
N MET A 133 12.33 3.89 -7.49
CA MET A 133 12.06 3.68 -8.91
C MET A 133 10.65 4.09 -9.31
N VAL A 134 9.68 4.18 -8.40
CA VAL A 134 8.35 4.71 -8.73
C VAL A 134 8.45 6.14 -9.26
N ARG A 135 9.30 6.98 -8.66
CA ARG A 135 9.49 8.36 -9.15
C ARG A 135 10.25 8.44 -10.47
N ALA A 136 11.11 7.46 -10.72
CA ALA A 136 11.94 7.39 -11.91
C ALA A 136 11.20 6.77 -13.11
N LEU A 137 10.24 5.87 -12.84
CA LEU A 137 9.52 5.10 -13.86
C LEU A 137 8.22 5.75 -14.32
N TYR A 138 7.66 6.72 -13.59
CA TYR A 138 6.37 7.30 -13.94
C TYR A 138 6.48 8.80 -14.21
N PRO A 139 5.66 9.35 -15.14
CA PRO A 139 5.66 10.78 -15.43
C PRO A 139 5.38 11.60 -14.17
N ALA A 140 6.16 12.65 -13.93
CA ALA A 140 5.88 13.61 -12.87
C ALA A 140 4.56 14.35 -13.15
N VAL A 141 3.84 14.70 -12.09
CA VAL A 141 2.69 15.61 -12.18
C VAL A 141 3.22 17.04 -12.25
N ASP A 142 2.72 17.81 -13.22
CA ASP A 142 3.10 19.22 -13.40
C ASP A 142 2.91 20.04 -12.12
N GLY A 143 3.91 20.85 -11.78
CA GLY A 143 3.89 21.70 -10.59
C GLY A 143 4.17 20.96 -9.27
N SER A 144 4.57 19.69 -9.30
CA SER A 144 4.95 18.93 -8.09
C SER A 144 6.46 18.87 -7.83
N ASP A 145 7.28 19.52 -8.66
CA ASP A 145 8.75 19.42 -8.62
C ASP A 145 9.26 17.97 -8.62
N GLY A 146 8.52 17.06 -9.26
CA GLY A 146 8.86 15.64 -9.36
C GLY A 146 8.54 14.82 -8.10
N GLU A 147 7.90 15.39 -7.09
CA GLU A 147 7.51 14.69 -5.86
C GLU A 147 6.25 13.83 -6.05
N THR A 148 5.40 14.15 -7.02
CA THR A 148 4.19 13.38 -7.34
C THR A 148 4.28 12.82 -8.75
N VAL A 149 3.88 11.56 -8.94
CA VAL A 149 3.87 10.89 -10.26
C VAL A 149 2.49 10.41 -10.69
N ALA A 150 2.27 10.36 -12.00
CA ALA A 150 1.02 10.00 -12.64
C ALA A 150 0.95 8.49 -12.92
N LEU A 151 0.59 7.70 -11.91
CA LEU A 151 0.50 6.23 -12.02
C LEU A 151 -0.58 5.72 -13.00
N HIS A 152 -1.54 6.58 -13.35
CA HIS A 152 -2.59 6.29 -14.33
C HIS A 152 -2.10 6.40 -15.78
N LEU A 153 -0.90 6.94 -16.00
CA LEU A 153 -0.23 6.97 -17.30
C LEU A 153 0.74 5.78 -17.43
N PRO A 154 1.10 5.37 -18.65
CA PRO A 154 2.15 4.38 -18.87
C PRO A 154 3.48 4.80 -18.21
N PRO A 155 4.29 3.84 -17.74
CA PRO A 155 5.63 4.15 -17.27
C PRO A 155 6.51 4.68 -18.41
N LEU A 156 7.47 5.51 -18.05
CA LEU A 156 8.55 5.99 -18.92
C LEU A 156 9.38 4.80 -19.41
N GLY A 157 9.84 4.84 -20.65
CA GLY A 157 10.65 3.76 -21.20
C GLY A 157 11.98 3.63 -20.46
N ARG A 158 12.52 2.42 -20.29
CA ARG A 158 13.81 2.21 -19.57
C ARG A 158 14.99 3.04 -20.09
N GLY A 159 14.93 3.57 -21.32
CA GLY A 159 15.93 4.47 -21.88
C GLY A 159 15.82 5.94 -21.45
N GLU A 160 14.68 6.36 -20.90
CA GLU A 160 14.41 7.73 -20.44
C GLU A 160 14.81 7.93 -18.97
N VAL A 161 14.90 6.83 -18.20
CA VAL A 161 15.22 6.82 -16.77
C VAL A 161 16.70 7.11 -16.48
N VAL A 162 17.59 6.99 -17.48
CA VAL A 162 19.05 7.13 -17.32
C VAL A 162 19.52 8.60 -17.37
N ASN A 163 18.63 9.56 -17.66
CA ASN A 163 18.96 10.98 -17.86
C ASN A 163 18.36 11.92 -16.79
N LEU A 164 17.90 11.38 -15.66
CA LEU A 164 17.46 12.14 -14.48
C LEU A 164 18.38 11.84 -13.29
#